data_AF-A0A3D4JXZ3-F1
#
_entry.id   AF-A0A3D4JXZ3-F1
#
_cell.length_a   1.000
_cell.length_b   1.000
_cell.length_c   1.000
_cell.angle_alpha   90.00
_cell.angle_beta   90.00
_cell.angle_gamma   90.00
#
_symmetry.space_group_name_H-M   'P 1'
#
loop_
_entity.id
_entity.type
_entity.pdbx_description
1 polymer ?
#
loop_
_entity_poly.entity_id
_entity_poly.type
_entity_poly.pdbx_seq_one_letter_code
_entity_poly.pdbx_strand_id
1 'polypeptide(L)'
;LMIMNDNKVLQELKKWKNDLEIHHLLKEQNQYSYLPALVTQPPAVPDLLLNYITGLMQFRNFPVYYLLPHPDLSTEESIKYFKIDNSWITAFLFGIFSAGPQLRLTDFEEYIMQNKVLKNVFDYHASYYGILMHSQTIKNWPHLVIELNESSDFHYITTINDTLRLYITDRKFSDIDLYLKHENAHFGKEYNAEENQFIGLKDDSVQLANEYLYRQPKLRMHLNVSSV
;
A
#
# COMPACT_ATOMS: atom_id res chain seq x y z
N LEU A 1 4.99 13.23 14.15
CA LEU A 1 5.59 12.79 12.87
C LEU A 1 6.08 11.36 13.05
N MET A 2 5.72 10.41 12.17
CA MET A 2 6.05 8.98 12.32
C MET A 2 7.54 8.72 12.63
N ILE A 3 8.42 9.48 12.00
CA ILE A 3 9.87 9.35 12.19
C ILE A 3 10.35 9.66 13.62
N MET A 4 9.56 10.38 14.42
CA MET A 4 9.89 10.68 15.82
C MET A 4 9.77 9.46 16.72
N ASN A 5 9.07 8.40 16.28
CA ASN A 5 8.92 7.18 17.06
C ASN A 5 10.15 6.27 16.97
N ASP A 6 11.00 6.44 15.94
CA ASP A 6 12.25 5.70 15.78
C ASP A 6 13.45 6.63 16.00
N ASN A 7 13.96 6.64 17.23
CA ASN A 7 15.10 7.47 17.61
C ASN A 7 16.34 7.21 16.76
N LYS A 8 16.57 5.96 16.29
CA LYS A 8 17.76 5.65 15.50
C LYS A 8 17.66 6.27 14.11
N VAL A 9 16.51 6.08 13.46
CA VAL A 9 16.24 6.67 12.13
C VAL A 9 16.27 8.20 12.20
N LEU A 10 15.71 8.79 13.25
CA LEU A 10 15.73 10.24 13.45
C LEU A 10 17.16 10.80 13.59
N GLN A 11 18.03 10.11 14.33
CA GLN A 11 19.43 10.53 14.47
C GLN A 11 20.19 10.41 13.16
N GLU A 12 20.00 9.32 12.41
CA GLU A 12 20.60 9.16 11.07
C GLU A 12 20.11 10.22 10.10
N LEU A 13 18.81 10.56 10.10
CA LEU A 13 18.27 11.65 9.29
C LEU A 13 18.95 12.98 9.62
N LYS A 14 19.04 13.33 10.91
CA LYS A 14 19.66 14.58 11.36
C LYS A 14 21.13 14.65 10.96
N LYS A 15 21.86 13.56 11.17
CA LYS A 15 23.27 13.44 10.82
C LYS A 15 23.47 13.61 9.31
N TRP A 16 22.75 12.84 8.50
CA TRP A 16 22.85 12.93 7.04
C TRP A 16 22.58 14.35 6.51
N LYS A 17 21.54 15.02 7.02
CA LYS A 17 21.25 16.40 6.62
C LYS A 17 22.35 17.39 7.02
N ASN A 18 22.92 17.23 8.21
CA ASN A 18 24.03 18.06 8.68
C ASN A 18 25.28 17.84 7.81
N ASP A 19 25.60 16.60 7.48
CA ASP A 19 26.73 16.27 6.59
C ASP A 19 26.52 16.89 5.19
N LEU A 20 25.28 16.93 4.72
CA LEU A 20 24.90 17.52 3.44
C LEU A 20 24.97 19.05 3.47
N GLU A 21 24.57 19.69 4.57
CA GLU A 21 24.74 21.13 4.79
C GLU A 21 26.23 21.51 4.83
N ILE A 22 27.05 20.75 5.54
CA ILE A 22 28.51 20.94 5.56
C ILE A 22 29.10 20.79 4.14
N HIS A 23 28.66 19.79 3.37
CA HIS A 23 29.09 19.61 1.99
C HIS A 23 28.80 20.86 1.14
N HIS A 24 27.61 21.44 1.26
CA HIS A 24 27.24 22.68 0.57
C HIS A 24 28.11 23.87 0.98
N LEU A 25 28.32 24.06 2.29
CA LEU A 25 29.16 25.15 2.80
C LEU A 25 30.61 25.05 2.29
N LEU A 26 31.16 23.84 2.23
CA LEU A 26 32.50 23.60 1.70
C LEU A 26 32.57 23.84 0.19
N LYS A 27 31.53 23.48 -0.56
CA LYS A 27 31.43 23.76 -2.00
C LYS A 27 31.33 25.25 -2.28
N GLU A 28 30.52 25.98 -1.49
CA GLU A 28 30.40 27.44 -1.55
C GLU A 28 31.76 28.09 -1.21
N GLN A 29 32.43 27.66 -0.14
CA GLN A 29 33.77 28.15 0.20
C GLN A 29 34.76 27.94 -0.95
N ASN A 30 34.82 26.74 -1.54
CA ASN A 30 35.72 26.45 -2.65
C ASN A 30 35.44 27.32 -3.89
N GLN A 31 34.21 27.78 -4.08
CA GLN A 31 33.84 28.63 -5.20
C GLN A 31 34.31 30.08 -5.03
N TYR A 32 34.33 30.59 -3.80
CA TYR A 32 34.62 32.00 -3.51
C TYR A 32 35.97 32.25 -2.82
N SER A 33 36.68 31.20 -2.42
CA SER A 33 37.94 31.30 -1.70
C SER A 33 39.15 31.18 -2.62
N TYR A 34 40.20 31.94 -2.31
CA TYR A 34 41.52 31.80 -2.92
C TYR A 34 42.38 30.73 -2.23
N LEU A 35 41.82 30.03 -1.24
CA LEU A 35 42.46 28.93 -0.53
C LEU A 35 42.42 27.62 -1.33
N PRO A 36 43.31 26.66 -1.06
CA PRO A 36 43.25 25.34 -1.66
C PRO A 36 41.87 24.69 -1.48
N ALA A 37 41.34 24.11 -2.55
CA ALA A 37 40.02 23.50 -2.54
C ALA A 37 39.98 22.31 -1.57
N LEU A 38 39.00 22.32 -0.67
CA LEU A 38 38.73 21.20 0.21
C LEU A 38 37.99 20.11 -0.57
N VAL A 39 38.55 18.91 -0.63
CA VAL A 39 37.92 17.78 -1.32
C VAL A 39 36.75 17.30 -0.47
N THR A 40 35.54 17.33 -1.02
CA THR A 40 34.34 16.81 -0.38
C THR A 40 33.60 15.89 -1.35
N GLN A 41 32.96 14.87 -0.80
CA GLN A 41 32.04 14.02 -1.55
C GLN A 41 30.61 14.28 -1.06
N PRO A 42 29.61 14.24 -1.95
CA PRO A 42 28.22 14.33 -1.54
C PRO A 42 27.87 13.14 -0.64
N PRO A 43 27.25 13.36 0.54
CA PRO A 43 26.86 12.27 1.42
C PRO A 43 25.70 11.48 0.81
N ALA A 44 25.89 10.16 0.66
CA ALA A 44 24.83 9.27 0.22
C ALA A 44 23.73 9.15 1.30
N VAL A 45 22.49 8.91 0.86
CA VAL A 45 21.38 8.64 1.78
C VAL A 45 21.66 7.32 2.52
N PRO A 46 21.62 7.29 3.86
CA PRO A 46 21.88 6.07 4.61
C PRO A 46 20.87 4.95 4.30
N ASP A 47 21.35 3.71 4.18
CA ASP A 47 20.50 2.54 3.89
C ASP A 47 19.40 2.34 4.95
N LEU A 48 19.70 2.65 6.23
CA LEU A 48 18.71 2.57 7.29
C LEU A 48 17.52 3.51 7.03
N LEU A 49 17.79 4.72 6.55
CA LEU A 49 16.76 5.71 6.22
C LEU A 49 15.98 5.28 4.98
N LEU A 50 16.66 4.79 3.94
CA LEU A 50 16.01 4.26 2.73
C LEU A 50 15.09 3.08 3.06
N ASN A 51 15.57 2.10 3.81
CA ASN A 51 14.78 0.92 4.21
C ASN A 51 13.55 1.31 5.04
N TYR A 52 13.70 2.29 5.95
CA TYR A 52 12.60 2.81 6.73
C TYR A 52 11.53 3.46 5.84
N ILE A 53 11.93 4.35 4.93
CA ILE A 53 11.02 5.02 4.00
C ILE A 53 10.36 4.01 3.06
N THR A 54 11.13 3.07 2.51
CA THR A 54 10.60 1.97 1.69
C THR A 54 9.53 1.19 2.45
N GLY A 55 9.75 0.85 3.71
CA GLY A 55 8.75 0.18 4.54
C GLY A 55 7.46 1.00 4.67
N LEU A 56 7.58 2.31 4.92
CA LEU A 56 6.43 3.21 5.01
C LEU A 56 5.68 3.36 3.69
N MET A 57 6.39 3.45 2.57
CA MET A 57 5.81 3.53 1.22
C MET A 57 5.10 2.23 0.80
N GLN A 58 5.47 1.10 1.42
CA GLN A 58 4.77 -0.18 1.32
C GLN A 58 3.63 -0.31 2.36
N PHE A 59 3.36 0.76 3.10
CA PHE A 59 2.38 0.83 4.18
C PHE A 59 2.62 -0.16 5.33
N ARG A 60 3.85 -0.66 5.49
CA ARG A 60 4.22 -1.58 6.57
C ARG A 60 4.36 -0.80 7.87
N ASN A 61 3.71 -1.27 8.94
CA ASN A 61 3.62 -0.56 10.21
C ASN A 61 3.13 0.89 10.05
N PHE A 62 2.24 1.14 9.09
CA PHE A 62 1.77 2.48 8.75
C PHE A 62 0.52 2.84 9.57
N PRO A 63 0.56 3.92 10.37
CA PRO A 63 -0.61 4.33 11.11
C PRO A 63 -1.82 4.67 10.24
N VAL A 64 -2.93 3.98 10.50
CA VAL A 64 -4.20 4.05 9.75
C VAL A 64 -4.77 5.47 9.67
N TYR A 65 -4.56 6.29 10.70
CA TYR A 65 -5.06 7.67 10.74
C TYR A 65 -4.41 8.61 9.72
N TYR A 66 -3.31 8.21 9.06
CA TYR A 66 -2.78 8.93 7.90
C TYR A 66 -3.47 8.54 6.59
N LEU A 67 -4.11 7.37 6.54
CA LEU A 67 -4.89 6.90 5.38
C LEU A 67 -6.34 7.38 5.43
N LEU A 68 -6.91 7.46 6.63
CA LEU A 68 -8.33 7.78 6.82
C LEU A 68 -8.48 9.18 7.41
N PRO A 69 -9.28 10.06 6.77
CA PRO A 69 -9.46 11.44 7.23
C PRO A 69 -10.26 11.54 8.55
N HIS A 70 -11.01 10.49 8.91
CA HIS A 70 -11.77 10.44 10.16
C HIS A 70 -11.64 9.06 10.83
N PRO A 71 -11.45 8.96 12.15
CA PRO A 71 -11.30 7.68 12.86
C PRO A 71 -12.50 6.74 12.71
N ASP A 72 -13.71 7.30 12.64
CA ASP A 72 -14.96 6.53 12.49
C ASP A 72 -15.04 5.79 11.15
N LEU A 73 -14.24 6.21 10.16
CA LEU A 73 -14.10 5.45 8.93
C LEU A 73 -13.33 4.14 9.13
N SER A 74 -12.69 3.92 10.27
CA SER A 74 -11.97 2.68 10.56
C SER A 74 -12.79 1.67 11.36
N THR A 75 -14.00 2.01 11.82
CA THR A 75 -14.73 1.18 12.81
C THR A 75 -15.82 0.30 12.19
N GLU A 76 -16.30 0.63 11.00
CA GLU A 76 -17.36 -0.12 10.32
C GLU A 76 -16.80 -1.18 9.36
N GLU A 77 -17.49 -2.32 9.25
CA GLU A 77 -17.20 -3.30 8.19
C GLU A 77 -17.42 -2.64 6.84
N SER A 78 -16.35 -2.54 6.05
CA SER A 78 -16.38 -1.75 4.83
C SER A 78 -15.26 -2.13 3.87
N ILE A 79 -15.52 -1.87 2.60
CA ILE A 79 -14.53 -1.91 1.52
C ILE A 79 -14.45 -0.50 0.96
N LYS A 80 -13.28 0.13 1.10
CA LYS A 80 -13.05 1.51 0.66
C LYS A 80 -12.03 1.50 -0.46
N TYR A 81 -12.43 1.99 -1.62
CA TYR A 81 -11.51 2.22 -2.73
C TYR A 81 -11.00 3.66 -2.68
N PHE A 82 -9.76 3.86 -3.11
CA PHE A 82 -9.16 5.19 -3.17
C PHE A 82 -8.09 5.23 -4.26
N LYS A 83 -7.75 6.44 -4.67
CA LYS A 83 -6.58 6.75 -5.48
C LYS A 83 -5.56 7.46 -4.59
N ILE A 84 -4.30 7.05 -4.67
CA ILE A 84 -3.21 7.77 -4.01
C ILE A 84 -2.86 8.96 -4.88
N ASP A 85 -2.99 10.16 -4.32
CA ASP A 85 -2.57 11.40 -4.98
C ASP A 85 -1.05 11.59 -4.83
N ASN A 86 -0.38 11.98 -5.91
CA ASN A 86 1.06 12.23 -5.92
C ASN A 86 1.45 13.37 -4.96
N SER A 87 0.56 14.34 -4.78
CA SER A 87 0.70 15.44 -3.82
C SER A 87 0.65 14.92 -2.39
N TRP A 88 -0.20 13.94 -2.09
CA TRP A 88 -0.27 13.31 -0.76
C TRP A 88 1.05 12.61 -0.44
N ILE A 89 1.61 11.85 -1.38
CA ILE A 89 2.89 11.15 -1.20
C ILE A 89 4.03 12.15 -1.01
N THR A 90 4.07 13.17 -1.85
CA THR A 90 5.08 14.22 -1.77
C THR A 90 5.00 14.92 -0.42
N ALA A 91 3.81 15.31 0.03
CA ALA A 91 3.57 15.91 1.35
C ALA A 91 3.96 14.97 2.50
N PHE A 92 3.67 13.67 2.37
CA PHE A 92 4.05 12.66 3.35
C PHE A 92 5.57 12.55 3.49
N LEU A 93 6.30 12.42 2.38
CA LEU A 93 7.76 12.40 2.37
C LEU A 93 8.34 13.70 2.91
N PHE A 94 7.83 14.86 2.48
CA PHE A 94 8.23 16.15 3.06
C PHE A 94 8.02 16.19 4.58
N GLY A 95 6.92 15.64 5.10
CA GLY A 95 6.69 15.55 6.55
C GLY A 95 7.73 14.70 7.29
N ILE A 96 8.24 13.63 6.67
CA ILE A 96 9.36 12.85 7.23
C ILE A 96 10.63 13.71 7.24
N PHE A 97 10.94 14.31 6.10
CA PHE A 97 12.13 15.12 5.90
C PHE A 97 12.03 16.55 6.45
N SER A 98 10.94 16.93 7.12
CA SER A 98 10.85 18.21 7.85
C SER A 98 11.45 18.11 9.25
N ALA A 99 11.74 16.91 9.74
CA ALA A 99 12.32 16.71 11.06
C ALA A 99 13.82 17.05 11.09
N GLY A 100 14.27 17.83 12.07
CA GLY A 100 15.68 18.19 12.23
C GLY A 100 16.11 19.38 11.34
N PRO A 101 17.39 19.44 10.94
CA PRO A 101 17.91 20.52 10.10
C PRO A 101 17.10 20.71 8.80
N GLN A 102 17.11 21.93 8.27
CA GLN A 102 16.42 22.25 7.03
C GLN A 102 17.09 21.53 5.85
N LEU A 103 16.29 20.85 5.04
CA LEU A 103 16.74 20.26 3.78
C LEU A 103 16.35 21.21 2.63
N ARG A 104 17.29 21.55 1.74
CA ARG A 104 16.96 22.37 0.57
C ARG A 104 16.04 21.57 -0.36
N LEU A 105 15.13 22.26 -1.05
CA LEU A 105 14.19 21.61 -1.96
C LEU A 105 14.91 20.84 -3.08
N THR A 106 16.00 21.40 -3.61
CA THR A 106 16.84 20.77 -4.64
C THR A 106 17.45 19.46 -4.16
N ASP A 107 17.90 19.39 -2.90
CA ASP A 107 18.49 18.18 -2.33
C ASP A 107 17.41 17.11 -2.10
N PHE A 108 16.21 17.51 -1.68
CA PHE A 108 15.10 16.58 -1.56
C PHE A 108 14.74 15.95 -2.92
N GLU A 109 14.68 16.75 -3.98
CA GLU A 109 14.40 16.25 -5.33
C GLU A 109 15.50 15.30 -5.83
N GLU A 110 16.77 15.67 -5.67
CA GLU A 110 17.92 14.90 -6.15
C GLU A 110 18.11 13.58 -5.38
N TYR A 111 18.09 13.63 -4.05
CA TYR A 111 18.44 12.47 -3.22
C TYR A 111 17.27 11.54 -2.91
N ILE A 112 16.04 12.07 -2.88
CA ILE A 112 14.84 11.32 -2.46
C ILE A 112 13.93 11.04 -3.66
N MET A 113 13.48 12.06 -4.39
CA MET A 113 12.51 11.87 -5.48
C MET A 113 13.11 11.14 -6.69
N GLN A 114 14.41 11.35 -6.96
CA GLN A 114 15.13 10.67 -8.03
C GLN A 114 15.85 9.40 -7.58
N ASN A 115 15.68 8.98 -6.32
CA ASN A 115 16.33 7.79 -5.79
C ASN A 115 15.79 6.53 -6.48
N LYS A 116 16.68 5.72 -7.06
CA LYS A 116 16.30 4.50 -7.80
C LYS A 116 15.58 3.47 -6.91
N VAL A 117 15.99 3.34 -5.64
CA VAL A 117 15.38 2.39 -4.70
C VAL A 117 13.95 2.80 -4.39
N LEU A 118 13.73 4.09 -4.09
CA LEU A 118 12.40 4.60 -3.79
C LEU A 118 11.50 4.60 -5.03
N LYS A 119 12.03 4.94 -6.21
CA LYS A 119 11.28 4.92 -7.47
C LYS A 119 10.76 3.52 -7.84
N ASN A 120 11.54 2.48 -7.56
CA ASN A 120 11.11 1.09 -7.80
C ASN A 120 9.97 0.67 -6.86
N VAL A 121 9.91 1.26 -5.66
CA VAL A 121 8.85 0.98 -4.69
C VAL A 121 7.60 1.79 -5.04
N PHE A 122 7.78 3.07 -5.34
CA PHE A 122 6.70 3.98 -5.67
C PHE A 122 7.19 5.01 -6.68
N ASP A 123 6.65 4.97 -7.90
CA ASP A 123 6.94 5.97 -8.92
C ASP A 123 5.94 7.13 -8.78
N TYR A 124 6.43 8.31 -8.40
CA TYR A 124 5.60 9.50 -8.23
C TYR A 124 4.96 10.01 -9.52
N HIS A 125 5.33 9.47 -10.69
CA HIS A 125 4.64 9.72 -11.97
C HIS A 125 3.50 8.73 -12.25
N ALA A 126 3.49 7.57 -11.58
CA ALA A 126 2.46 6.56 -11.75
C ALA A 126 1.22 6.91 -10.90
N SER A 127 0.07 6.41 -11.32
CA SER A 127 -1.15 6.46 -10.51
C SER A 127 -1.33 5.15 -9.78
N TYR A 128 -1.47 5.23 -8.46
CA TYR A 128 -1.75 4.06 -7.62
C TYR A 128 -3.18 4.11 -7.13
N TYR A 129 -3.82 2.95 -7.16
CA TYR A 129 -5.17 2.72 -6.67
C TYR A 129 -5.11 1.69 -5.57
N GLY A 130 -6.06 1.76 -4.65
CA GLY A 130 -6.06 0.85 -3.53
C GLY A 130 -7.44 0.52 -3.01
N ILE A 131 -7.49 -0.59 -2.29
CA ILE A 131 -8.62 -1.01 -1.48
C ILE A 131 -8.16 -1.18 -0.05
N LEU A 132 -8.87 -0.51 0.85
CA LEU A 132 -8.82 -0.78 2.27
C LEU A 132 -10.03 -1.63 2.63
N MET A 133 -9.78 -2.88 3.02
CA MET A 133 -10.80 -3.80 3.47
C MET A 133 -10.76 -3.90 4.98
N HIS A 134 -11.84 -3.49 5.63
CA HIS A 134 -12.08 -3.68 7.05
C HIS A 134 -13.21 -4.68 7.24
N SER A 135 -12.90 -5.89 7.72
CA SER A 135 -13.93 -6.91 8.00
C SER A 135 -13.43 -7.96 8.98
N GLN A 136 -14.33 -8.45 9.84
CA GLN A 136 -14.11 -9.64 10.66
C GLN A 136 -13.90 -10.89 9.80
N THR A 137 -14.37 -10.88 8.55
CA THR A 137 -14.15 -11.96 7.59
C THR A 137 -12.66 -12.20 7.33
N ILE A 138 -11.82 -11.16 7.31
CA ILE A 138 -10.36 -11.31 7.12
C ILE A 138 -9.75 -12.15 8.23
N LYS A 139 -10.20 -11.91 9.48
CA LYS A 139 -9.74 -12.65 10.66
C LYS A 139 -10.17 -14.11 10.63
N ASN A 140 -11.45 -14.34 10.30
CA ASN A 140 -12.03 -15.69 10.33
C ASN A 140 -11.65 -16.53 9.10
N TRP A 141 -11.27 -15.89 7.99
CA TRP A 141 -10.98 -16.52 6.71
C TRP A 141 -9.66 -15.99 6.12
N PRO A 142 -8.50 -16.38 6.68
CA PRO A 142 -7.20 -15.86 6.25
C PRO A 142 -6.89 -16.18 4.77
N HIS A 143 -7.50 -17.24 4.22
CA HIS A 143 -7.37 -17.68 2.83
C HIS A 143 -8.33 -16.98 1.86
N LEU A 144 -9.02 -15.93 2.29
CA LEU A 144 -9.84 -15.09 1.42
C LEU A 144 -8.98 -14.50 0.29
N VAL A 145 -9.41 -14.74 -0.94
CA VAL A 145 -8.81 -14.20 -2.16
C VAL A 145 -9.59 -12.97 -2.59
N ILE A 146 -8.85 -11.94 -3.01
CA ILE A 146 -9.39 -10.73 -3.62
C ILE A 146 -8.78 -10.59 -5.02
N GLU A 147 -9.62 -10.31 -6.00
CA GLU A 147 -9.23 -10.01 -7.37
C GLU A 147 -9.80 -8.65 -7.80
N LEU A 148 -9.03 -7.89 -8.56
CA LEU A 148 -9.45 -6.65 -9.22
C LEU A 148 -9.46 -6.86 -10.72
N ASN A 149 -10.62 -6.70 -11.36
CA ASN A 149 -10.79 -6.97 -12.80
C ASN A 149 -10.17 -8.33 -13.22
N GLU A 150 -10.45 -9.39 -12.46
CA GLU A 150 -9.95 -10.76 -12.68
C GLU A 150 -8.43 -10.93 -12.55
N SER A 151 -7.75 -9.93 -11.97
CA SER A 151 -6.32 -9.99 -11.63
C SER A 151 -6.12 -10.04 -10.11
N SER A 152 -5.25 -10.93 -9.66
CA SER A 152 -4.74 -10.95 -8.28
C SER A 152 -3.34 -10.33 -8.16
N ASP A 153 -2.88 -9.65 -9.21
CA ASP A 153 -1.56 -9.02 -9.25
C ASP A 153 -1.61 -7.65 -8.56
N PHE A 154 -1.27 -7.65 -7.28
CA PHE A 154 -1.18 -6.45 -6.47
C PHE A 154 0.28 -6.02 -6.35
N HIS A 155 0.49 -4.70 -6.47
CA HIS A 155 1.79 -4.10 -6.21
C HIS A 155 2.16 -4.27 -4.72
N TYR A 156 1.20 -4.05 -3.81
CA TYR A 156 1.36 -4.33 -2.38
C TYR A 156 0.11 -4.94 -1.76
N ILE A 157 0.31 -5.91 -0.87
CA ILE A 157 -0.70 -6.42 0.05
C ILE A 157 -0.13 -6.29 1.46
N THR A 158 -0.78 -5.48 2.28
CA THR A 158 -0.31 -5.19 3.63
C THR A 158 -1.44 -5.40 4.64
N THR A 159 -1.25 -6.36 5.55
CA THR A 159 -2.13 -6.54 6.71
C THR A 159 -1.73 -5.52 7.77
N ILE A 160 -2.62 -4.57 8.06
CA ILE A 160 -2.39 -3.53 9.06
C ILE A 160 -2.73 -4.06 10.46
N ASN A 161 -3.81 -4.83 10.57
CA ASN A 161 -4.18 -5.61 11.76
C ASN A 161 -5.07 -6.80 11.35
N ASP A 162 -5.56 -7.59 12.30
CA ASP A 162 -6.34 -8.81 12.03
C ASP A 162 -7.63 -8.60 11.23
N THR A 163 -8.18 -7.38 11.23
CA THR A 163 -9.44 -7.05 10.53
C THR A 163 -9.24 -6.09 9.36
N LEU A 164 -8.05 -5.49 9.22
CA LEU A 164 -7.78 -4.43 8.25
C LEU A 164 -6.62 -4.84 7.33
N ARG A 165 -6.95 -4.96 6.03
CA ARG A 165 -5.98 -5.29 5.00
C ARG A 165 -6.03 -4.27 3.88
N LEU A 166 -4.86 -3.85 3.44
CA LEU A 166 -4.65 -2.88 2.38
C LEU A 166 -4.12 -3.59 1.13
N TYR A 167 -4.70 -3.26 -0.01
CA TYR A 167 -4.31 -3.74 -1.33
C TYR A 167 -4.01 -2.54 -2.21
N ILE A 168 -2.86 -2.52 -2.88
CA ILE A 168 -2.43 -1.45 -3.78
C ILE A 168 -2.14 -2.04 -5.16
N THR A 169 -2.57 -1.36 -6.21
CA THR A 169 -2.31 -1.68 -7.62
C THR A 169 -1.96 -0.41 -8.39
N ASP A 170 -1.23 -0.56 -9.49
CA ASP A 170 -0.91 0.51 -10.45
C ASP A 170 -1.94 0.61 -11.58
N ARG A 171 -3.00 -0.21 -11.54
CA ARG A 171 -4.06 -0.25 -12.56
C ARG A 171 -5.38 0.25 -12.02
N LYS A 172 -6.13 0.97 -12.87
CA LYS A 172 -7.53 1.27 -12.61
C LYS A 172 -8.33 -0.03 -12.59
N PHE A 173 -9.31 -0.11 -11.69
CA PHE A 173 -10.22 -1.23 -11.58
C PHE A 173 -11.67 -0.75 -11.45
N SER A 174 -12.58 -1.62 -11.87
CA SER A 174 -14.04 -1.43 -11.82
C SER A 174 -14.72 -2.55 -11.05
N ASP A 175 -14.08 -3.71 -10.96
CA ASP A 175 -14.65 -4.93 -10.44
C ASP A 175 -13.79 -5.44 -9.28
N ILE A 176 -14.45 -5.80 -8.19
CA ILE A 176 -13.83 -6.39 -7.02
C ILE A 176 -14.49 -7.75 -6.78
N ASP A 177 -13.72 -8.82 -6.88
CA ASP A 177 -14.16 -10.19 -6.63
C ASP A 177 -13.57 -10.70 -5.32
N LEU A 178 -14.42 -11.28 -4.47
CA LEU A 178 -13.99 -11.93 -3.22
C LEU A 178 -14.48 -13.37 -3.18
N TYR A 179 -13.58 -14.29 -2.85
CA TYR A 179 -13.90 -15.72 -2.80
C TYR A 179 -12.89 -16.53 -1.98
N LEU A 180 -13.25 -17.76 -1.64
CA LEU A 180 -12.36 -18.73 -1.00
C LEU A 180 -11.88 -19.73 -2.06
N LYS A 181 -10.60 -20.12 -1.99
CA LYS A 181 -10.09 -21.21 -2.82
C LYS A 181 -10.88 -22.50 -2.55
N HIS A 182 -11.07 -23.32 -3.60
CA HIS A 182 -11.91 -24.54 -3.58
C HIS A 182 -11.61 -25.48 -2.41
N GLU A 183 -10.36 -25.47 -1.94
CA GLU A 183 -9.85 -26.31 -0.86
C GLU A 183 -10.46 -25.99 0.52
N ASN A 184 -11.06 -24.81 0.69
CA ASN A 184 -11.50 -24.28 1.99
C ASN A 184 -13.00 -23.93 2.05
N ALA A 185 -13.77 -24.21 0.99
CA ALA A 185 -15.17 -23.80 0.86
C ALA A 185 -16.11 -25.00 1.02
N HIS A 186 -16.59 -25.26 2.24
CA HIS A 186 -17.71 -26.18 2.47
C HIS A 186 -19.01 -25.38 2.57
N PHE A 187 -19.66 -25.12 1.43
CA PHE A 187 -21.02 -24.60 1.45
C PHE A 187 -21.99 -25.73 1.77
N GLY A 188 -22.50 -25.76 3.00
CA GLY A 188 -23.63 -26.60 3.37
C GLY A 188 -24.90 -26.05 2.73
N LYS A 189 -25.50 -26.80 1.81
CA LYS A 189 -26.83 -26.47 1.27
C LYS A 189 -27.87 -27.03 2.23
N GLU A 190 -28.57 -26.17 2.95
CA GLU A 190 -29.77 -26.59 3.70
C GLU A 190 -30.87 -26.92 2.69
N TYR A 191 -31.18 -28.21 2.58
CA TYR A 191 -32.37 -28.65 1.87
C TYR A 191 -33.55 -28.53 2.84
N ASN A 192 -34.45 -27.58 2.59
CA ASN A 192 -35.79 -27.61 3.18
C ASN A 192 -36.49 -28.85 2.62
N ALA A 193 -36.45 -29.94 3.38
CA ALA A 193 -37.19 -31.15 3.06
C ALA A 193 -38.68 -30.88 3.34
N GLU A 194 -39.40 -30.39 2.34
CA GLU A 194 -40.81 -30.76 2.25
C GLU A 194 -40.87 -32.25 1.94
N GLU A 195 -41.63 -32.98 2.75
CA GLU A 195 -41.76 -34.43 2.74
C GLU A 195 -42.01 -34.97 1.31
N ASN A 196 -41.23 -35.99 0.93
CA ASN A 196 -41.50 -36.91 -0.18
C ASN A 196 -41.31 -36.45 -1.63
N GLN A 197 -40.36 -35.55 -1.93
CA GLN A 197 -39.83 -35.46 -3.29
C GLN A 197 -38.49 -36.17 -3.41
N PHE A 198 -38.52 -37.41 -3.89
CA PHE A 198 -37.33 -38.02 -4.48
C PHE A 198 -36.83 -37.10 -5.60
N ILE A 199 -35.58 -36.67 -5.49
CA ILE A 199 -34.92 -35.83 -6.49
C ILE A 199 -34.91 -36.62 -7.80
N GLY A 200 -35.81 -36.27 -8.72
CA GLY A 200 -35.73 -36.72 -10.09
C GLY A 200 -34.46 -36.13 -10.70
N LEU A 201 -33.50 -37.00 -11.05
CA LEU A 201 -32.36 -36.62 -11.87
C LEU A 201 -32.91 -36.18 -13.23
N LYS A 202 -33.05 -34.86 -13.42
CA LYS A 202 -33.15 -34.28 -14.76
C LYS A 202 -31.86 -34.62 -15.50
N ASP A 203 -31.91 -35.02 -16.76
CA ASP A 203 -30.74 -35.50 -17.53
C ASP A 203 -29.58 -34.47 -17.61
N ASP A 204 -29.85 -33.18 -17.38
CA ASP A 204 -28.84 -32.11 -17.30
C ASP A 204 -28.32 -31.84 -15.88
N SER A 205 -28.89 -32.45 -14.84
CA SER A 205 -28.59 -32.13 -13.45
C SER A 205 -27.14 -32.42 -13.06
N VAL A 206 -26.50 -33.42 -13.68
CA VAL A 206 -25.09 -33.76 -13.44
C VAL A 206 -24.16 -32.77 -14.15
N GLN A 207 -24.49 -32.32 -15.36
CA GLN A 207 -23.71 -31.28 -16.07
C GLN A 207 -23.86 -29.93 -15.39
N LEU A 208 -25.09 -29.51 -15.06
CA LEU A 208 -25.33 -28.30 -14.28
C LEU A 208 -24.65 -28.40 -12.91
N ALA A 209 -24.82 -29.50 -12.18
CA ALA A 209 -24.18 -29.68 -10.87
C ALA A 209 -22.66 -29.63 -11.00
N ASN A 210 -22.05 -30.23 -12.04
CA ASN A 210 -20.62 -30.11 -12.27
C ASN A 210 -20.22 -28.67 -12.61
N GLU A 211 -20.93 -27.97 -13.50
CA GLU A 211 -20.67 -26.54 -13.77
C GLU A 211 -20.74 -25.69 -12.50
N TYR A 212 -21.68 -25.95 -11.60
CA TYR A 212 -21.84 -25.22 -10.34
C TYR A 212 -20.90 -25.70 -9.22
N LEU A 213 -20.52 -26.98 -9.18
CA LEU A 213 -19.56 -27.55 -8.22
C LEU A 213 -18.14 -27.02 -8.47
N TYR A 214 -17.79 -26.76 -9.74
CA TYR A 214 -16.49 -26.20 -10.11
C TYR A 214 -16.45 -24.68 -10.13
N ARG A 215 -17.60 -24.00 -10.25
CA ARG A 215 -17.67 -22.53 -10.12
C ARG A 215 -17.59 -22.15 -8.65
N GLN A 216 -16.44 -21.63 -8.24
CA GLN A 216 -16.30 -20.97 -6.95
C GLN A 216 -17.36 -19.89 -6.83
N PRO A 217 -18.17 -19.88 -5.75
CA PRO A 217 -19.02 -18.75 -5.47
C PRO A 217 -18.12 -17.54 -5.21
N LYS A 218 -18.26 -16.53 -6.08
CA LYS A 218 -17.57 -15.25 -5.97
C LYS A 218 -18.60 -14.18 -5.62
N LEU A 219 -18.26 -13.33 -4.66
CA LEU A 219 -18.96 -12.07 -4.46
C LEU A 219 -18.32 -11.03 -5.38
N ARG A 220 -19.04 -10.59 -6.40
CA ARG A 220 -18.60 -9.56 -7.34
C ARG A 220 -19.26 -8.23 -7.03
N MET A 221 -18.44 -7.19 -6.87
CA MET A 221 -18.89 -5.80 -6.69
C MET A 221 -18.44 -4.96 -7.90
N HIS A 222 -19.38 -4.20 -8.46
CA HIS A 222 -19.13 -3.28 -9.57
C HIS A 222 -19.08 -1.84 -9.06
N LEU A 223 -17.98 -1.14 -9.36
CA LEU A 223 -17.79 0.27 -9.06
C LEU A 223 -18.38 1.13 -10.19
N ASN A 224 -19.13 2.16 -9.82
CA ASN A 224 -19.60 3.14 -10.79
C ASN A 224 -18.44 4.10 -11.10
N VAL A 225 -17.76 3.86 -12.23
CA VAL A 225 -16.45 4.48 -12.58
C VAL A 225 -16.54 5.99 -12.84
N SER A 226 -17.74 6.58 -12.82
CA SER A 226 -18.01 8.00 -13.05
C SER A 226 -17.39 8.97 -12.03
N SER A 227 -16.79 8.46 -10.95
CA SER A 227 -16.31 9.27 -9.81
C SER A 227 -14.86 8.97 -9.37
N VAL A 228 -14.03 8.34 -10.21
CA VAL A 228 -12.61 8.01 -9.87
C VAL A 228 -11.58 8.60 -10.84
#